data_AF-A0A7X8FYL9-F1
#
_entry.id   AF-A0A7X8FYL9-F1
#
_cell.length_a   1.000
_cell.length_b   1.000
_cell.length_c   1.000
_cell.angle_alpha   90.00
_cell.angle_beta   90.00
_cell.angle_gamma   90.00
#
_symmetry.space_group_name_H-M   'P 1'
#
loop_
_entity.id
_entity.type
_entity.pdbx_description
1 polymer ?
#
loop_
_entity_poly.entity_id
_entity_poly.type
_entity_poly.pdbx_seq_one_letter_code
_entity_poly.pdbx_strand_id
1 'polypeptide(L)'
;MQNFIRTMVVIVVMIFVLGCSSNSVRVKDATLKQYITKNEKVIIYQEDIVGDDNGPGTYIYPTREDFKKGDFDLVSFMVTETEKTYNFYFKIKNDFSNKWGLPLGWDVQMFDVYLNFGENKHKHTLGGRNVKIRDGWDYVLVVAGETKPRMTKEINNSKVVKDDITPAEDVTERGFLPDIVRTFDNVLIATVNKTDKFNMDNLKGYQVFVLGSDGYAMETHTFSRLVIEQEDIWKFSGGSDYQGDPNVIDILGDNSSLGNYISTRDRTEYTEINLIKIKK
;
A
#
# COMPACT_ATOMS: atom_id res chain seq x y z
N MET A 1 -14.60 -82.74 -23.67
CA MET A 1 -14.33 -81.86 -22.52
C MET A 1 -12.88 -81.42 -22.60
N GLN A 2 -12.60 -80.24 -23.12
CA GLN A 2 -11.25 -79.67 -23.12
C GLN A 2 -11.41 -78.15 -23.00
N ASN A 3 -11.32 -77.64 -21.77
CA ASN A 3 -11.42 -76.22 -21.46
C ASN A 3 -10.04 -75.58 -21.63
N PHE A 4 -9.92 -74.68 -22.60
CA PHE A 4 -8.81 -73.73 -22.69
C PHE A 4 -9.11 -72.56 -21.74
N ILE A 5 -8.29 -72.37 -20.71
CA ILE A 5 -8.31 -71.16 -19.88
C ILE A 5 -7.30 -70.18 -20.50
N ARG A 6 -7.80 -69.10 -21.08
CA ARG A 6 -6.98 -67.93 -21.49
C ARG A 6 -6.87 -66.97 -20.31
N THR A 7 -5.69 -66.84 -19.74
CA THR A 7 -5.37 -65.79 -18.76
C THR A 7 -5.22 -64.46 -19.47
N MET A 8 -6.17 -63.54 -19.27
CA MET A 8 -6.09 -62.15 -19.73
C MET A 8 -5.32 -61.34 -18.68
N VAL A 9 -4.14 -60.83 -19.05
CA VAL A 9 -3.40 -59.85 -18.23
C VAL A 9 -3.99 -58.48 -18.52
N VAL A 10 -4.66 -57.88 -17.54
CA VAL A 10 -5.14 -56.50 -17.61
C VAL A 10 -4.05 -55.60 -17.04
N ILE A 11 -3.41 -54.81 -17.92
CA ILE A 11 -2.48 -53.75 -17.52
C ILE A 11 -3.31 -52.52 -17.17
N VAL A 12 -3.41 -52.20 -15.89
CA VAL A 12 -4.00 -50.95 -15.38
C VAL A 12 -2.94 -49.87 -15.43
N VAL A 13 -3.01 -48.99 -16.44
CA VAL A 13 -2.17 -47.79 -16.49
C VAL A 13 -2.82 -46.73 -15.58
N MET A 14 -2.28 -46.57 -14.37
CA MET A 14 -2.63 -45.44 -13.50
C MET A 14 -1.98 -44.16 -14.05
N ILE A 15 -2.76 -43.36 -14.76
CA ILE A 15 -2.38 -41.99 -15.12
C ILE A 15 -2.48 -41.14 -13.84
N PHE A 16 -1.34 -40.86 -13.22
CA PHE A 16 -1.24 -39.82 -12.19
C PHE A 16 -1.42 -38.46 -12.88
N VAL A 17 -2.64 -37.93 -12.84
CA VAL A 17 -2.86 -36.50 -13.10
C VAL A 17 -2.34 -35.76 -11.88
N LEU A 18 -1.11 -35.26 -11.96
CA LEU A 18 -0.59 -34.25 -11.04
C LEU A 18 -1.46 -33.00 -11.20
N GLY A 19 -2.52 -32.91 -10.40
CA GLY A 19 -3.28 -31.69 -10.21
C GLY A 19 -2.38 -30.67 -9.53
N CYS A 20 -1.73 -29.82 -10.33
CA CYS A 20 -1.10 -28.61 -9.83
C CYS A 20 -2.24 -27.72 -9.32
N SER A 21 -2.53 -27.76 -8.01
CA SER A 21 -3.51 -26.87 -7.41
C SER A 21 -2.90 -25.47 -7.40
N SER A 22 -3.09 -24.71 -8.47
CA SER A 22 -2.91 -23.27 -8.41
C SER A 22 -4.01 -22.75 -7.48
N ASN A 23 -3.65 -22.44 -6.24
CA ASN A 23 -4.49 -21.63 -5.37
C ASN A 23 -4.69 -20.29 -6.06
N SER A 24 -5.78 -20.15 -6.81
CA SER A 24 -6.11 -18.90 -7.47
C SER A 24 -6.67 -17.94 -6.43
N VAL A 25 -6.04 -16.77 -6.31
CA VAL A 25 -6.53 -15.70 -5.44
C VAL A 25 -7.88 -15.24 -6.00
N ARG A 26 -8.95 -15.41 -5.23
CA ARG A 26 -10.31 -15.08 -5.67
C ARG A 26 -10.60 -13.60 -5.42
N VAL A 27 -10.69 -12.83 -6.50
CA VAL A 27 -11.19 -11.45 -6.46
C VAL A 27 -12.72 -11.46 -6.28
N LYS A 28 -13.23 -10.78 -5.26
CA LYS A 28 -14.69 -10.64 -5.05
C LYS A 28 -15.24 -9.39 -5.73
N ASP A 29 -14.46 -8.31 -5.74
CA ASP A 29 -14.83 -7.02 -6.32
C ASP A 29 -15.06 -7.12 -7.84
N ALA A 30 -16.30 -6.85 -8.28
CA ALA A 30 -16.67 -6.88 -9.69
C ALA A 30 -16.10 -5.70 -10.49
N THR A 31 -15.94 -4.53 -9.85
CA THR A 31 -15.32 -3.34 -10.46
C THR A 31 -13.87 -3.64 -10.79
N LEU A 32 -13.09 -4.21 -9.87
CA LEU A 32 -11.68 -4.52 -10.15
C LEU A 32 -11.51 -5.56 -11.26
N LYS A 33 -12.40 -6.56 -11.34
CA LYS A 33 -12.34 -7.60 -12.37
C LYS A 33 -12.37 -7.05 -13.80
N GLN A 34 -13.06 -5.93 -14.04
CA GLN A 34 -13.18 -5.37 -15.38
C GLN A 34 -11.85 -4.79 -15.89
N TYR A 35 -10.92 -4.47 -14.98
CA TYR A 35 -9.61 -3.92 -15.32
C TYR A 35 -8.48 -4.97 -15.35
N ILE A 36 -8.77 -6.23 -15.02
CA ILE A 36 -7.82 -7.33 -15.11
C ILE A 36 -7.79 -7.83 -16.55
N THR A 37 -6.63 -7.81 -17.18
CA THR A 37 -6.47 -8.37 -18.52
C THR A 37 -6.27 -9.89 -18.47
N LYS A 38 -6.54 -10.59 -19.59
CA LYS A 38 -6.43 -12.07 -19.67
C LYS A 38 -5.04 -12.61 -19.28
N ASN A 39 -4.00 -11.80 -19.47
CA ASN A 39 -2.60 -12.20 -19.23
C ASN A 39 -2.12 -11.87 -17.80
N GLU A 40 -3.00 -11.33 -16.96
CA GLU A 40 -2.68 -11.00 -15.58
C GLU A 40 -3.07 -12.12 -14.63
N LYS A 41 -2.12 -12.50 -13.77
CA LYS A 41 -2.34 -13.39 -12.63
C LYS A 41 -2.52 -12.54 -11.38
N VAL A 42 -3.62 -12.73 -10.66
CA VAL A 42 -3.83 -12.11 -9.35
C VAL A 42 -2.94 -12.82 -8.33
N ILE A 43 -2.08 -12.06 -7.65
CA ILE A 43 -1.17 -12.57 -6.62
C ILE A 43 -1.53 -12.09 -5.21
N ILE A 44 -2.18 -10.93 -5.09
CA ILE A 44 -2.69 -10.38 -3.84
C ILE A 44 -4.09 -9.81 -4.10
N TYR A 45 -5.02 -10.08 -3.20
CA TYR A 45 -6.31 -9.38 -3.13
C TYR A 45 -6.75 -9.34 -1.67
N GLN A 46 -7.01 -8.14 -1.17
CA GLN A 46 -7.41 -7.90 0.20
C GLN A 46 -8.48 -6.81 0.23
N GLU A 47 -9.59 -7.10 0.91
CA GLU A 47 -10.64 -6.13 1.22
C GLU A 47 -10.24 -5.38 2.48
N ASP A 48 -10.68 -4.12 2.54
CA ASP A 48 -10.47 -3.24 3.67
C ASP A 48 -11.76 -2.97 4.45
N ILE A 49 -11.64 -2.37 5.63
CA ILE A 49 -12.78 -1.91 6.41
C ILE A 49 -13.26 -0.58 5.81
N VAL A 50 -14.47 -0.53 5.26
CA VAL A 50 -14.98 0.73 4.68
C VAL A 50 -15.43 1.70 5.78
N GLY A 51 -14.98 2.95 5.69
CA GLY A 51 -15.42 4.06 6.54
C GLY A 51 -14.57 4.30 7.78
N ASP A 52 -13.33 3.84 7.78
CA ASP A 52 -12.34 4.01 8.85
C ASP A 52 -11.18 4.94 8.47
N ASP A 53 -11.41 5.83 7.49
CA ASP A 53 -10.52 6.89 7.00
C ASP A 53 -10.30 8.04 8.01
N ASN A 54 -10.12 7.70 9.29
CA ASN A 54 -9.96 8.60 10.41
C ASN A 54 -8.72 8.27 11.27
N GLY A 55 -7.69 7.69 10.65
CA GLY A 55 -6.40 7.39 11.27
C GLY A 55 -6.56 6.56 12.55
N PRO A 56 -6.00 6.97 13.71
CA PRO A 56 -6.16 6.26 14.98
C PRO A 56 -7.61 6.27 15.54
N GLY A 57 -8.58 6.82 14.80
CA GLY A 57 -9.99 6.94 15.18
C GLY A 57 -10.41 8.37 15.53
N THR A 58 -9.47 9.31 15.59
CA THR A 58 -9.71 10.70 16.01
C THR A 58 -9.60 11.70 14.87
N TYR A 59 -9.12 11.30 13.69
CA TYR A 59 -8.81 12.27 12.66
C TYR A 59 -10.04 12.83 11.98
N ILE A 60 -9.94 14.11 11.66
CA ILE A 60 -10.99 14.89 11.00
C ILE A 60 -10.42 15.45 9.70
N TYR A 61 -11.21 15.33 8.64
CA TYR A 61 -10.91 15.84 7.31
C TYR A 61 -10.72 17.37 7.33
N PRO A 62 -9.90 17.92 6.42
CA PRO A 62 -9.89 19.36 6.19
C PRO A 62 -11.28 19.86 5.76
N THR A 63 -11.63 21.08 6.17
CA THR A 63 -12.99 21.61 5.96
C THR A 63 -13.29 22.12 4.55
N ARG A 64 -12.28 22.19 3.67
CA ARG A 64 -12.49 22.57 2.27
C ARG A 64 -13.22 21.50 1.47
N GLU A 65 -14.01 21.96 0.51
CA GLU A 65 -14.78 21.12 -0.42
C GLU A 65 -13.94 20.22 -1.36
N ASP A 66 -12.63 20.45 -1.41
CA ASP A 66 -11.68 19.57 -2.12
C ASP A 66 -11.53 18.22 -1.42
N PHE A 67 -11.83 18.14 -0.12
CA PHE A 67 -11.68 16.94 0.69
C PHE A 67 -13.06 16.45 1.15
N LYS A 68 -13.57 15.42 0.49
CA LYS A 68 -14.85 14.81 0.82
C LYS A 68 -14.63 13.57 1.66
N LYS A 69 -15.53 13.33 2.61
CA LYS A 69 -15.55 12.08 3.38
C LYS A 69 -15.53 10.88 2.42
N GLY A 70 -14.61 9.95 2.62
CA GLY A 70 -14.39 8.80 1.74
C GLY A 70 -13.30 8.99 0.68
N ASP A 71 -12.72 10.18 0.53
CA ASP A 71 -11.66 10.43 -0.45
C ASP A 71 -10.35 9.69 -0.09
N PHE A 72 -10.18 9.27 1.17
CA PHE A 72 -9.01 8.53 1.67
C PHE A 72 -9.37 7.14 2.23
N ASP A 73 -10.63 6.71 2.07
CA ASP A 73 -11.20 5.44 2.54
C ASP A 73 -10.87 4.33 1.52
N LEU A 74 -9.87 3.52 1.83
CA LEU A 74 -9.49 2.37 1.03
C LEU A 74 -10.60 1.30 1.15
N VAL A 75 -10.97 0.75 0.01
CA VAL A 75 -12.01 -0.29 -0.07
C VAL A 75 -11.38 -1.64 -0.34
N SER A 76 -10.36 -1.67 -1.19
CA SER A 76 -9.58 -2.87 -1.44
C SER A 76 -8.27 -2.57 -2.12
N PHE A 77 -7.33 -3.49 -1.95
CA PHE A 77 -6.05 -3.51 -2.61
C PHE A 77 -5.83 -4.82 -3.34
N MET A 78 -5.27 -4.74 -4.54
CA MET A 78 -4.97 -5.92 -5.36
C MET A 78 -3.62 -5.75 -6.03
N VAL A 79 -2.89 -6.85 -6.19
CA VAL A 79 -1.72 -6.89 -7.06
C VAL A 79 -1.90 -7.99 -8.09
N THR A 80 -1.72 -7.63 -9.35
CA THR A 80 -1.60 -8.58 -10.45
C THR A 80 -0.20 -8.58 -11.03
N GLU A 81 0.13 -9.68 -11.70
CA GLU A 81 1.42 -9.91 -12.32
C GLU A 81 1.22 -10.36 -13.77
N THR A 82 1.99 -9.79 -14.68
CA THR A 82 2.19 -10.29 -16.05
C THR A 82 3.61 -10.83 -16.19
N GLU A 83 4.00 -11.28 -17.37
CA GLU A 83 5.42 -11.60 -17.65
C GLU A 83 6.36 -10.40 -17.42
N LYS A 84 5.89 -9.17 -17.63
CA LYS A 84 6.74 -7.96 -17.68
C LYS A 84 6.50 -6.96 -16.55
N THR A 85 5.35 -7.02 -15.90
CA THR A 85 4.92 -5.98 -14.95
C THR A 85 4.27 -6.55 -13.70
N TYR A 86 4.34 -5.77 -12.63
CA TYR A 86 3.41 -5.83 -11.51
C TYR A 86 2.44 -4.65 -11.62
N ASN A 87 1.15 -4.89 -11.37
CA ASN A 87 0.13 -3.85 -11.36
C ASN A 87 -0.50 -3.80 -9.96
N PHE A 88 -0.45 -2.63 -9.34
CA PHE A 88 -0.99 -2.37 -8.01
C PHE A 88 -2.30 -1.59 -8.17
N TYR A 89 -3.40 -2.16 -7.71
CA TYR A 89 -4.74 -1.57 -7.81
C TYR A 89 -5.14 -1.08 -6.43
N PHE A 90 -5.53 0.17 -6.36
CA PHE A 90 -6.09 0.82 -5.19
C PHE A 90 -7.52 1.18 -5.54
N LYS A 91 -8.49 0.62 -4.83
CA LYS A 91 -9.88 1.06 -4.92
C LYS A 91 -10.21 1.82 -3.65
N ILE A 92 -10.63 3.06 -3.80
CA ILE A 92 -11.13 3.89 -2.70
C ILE A 92 -12.64 4.05 -2.82
N LYS A 93 -13.27 4.67 -1.83
CA LYS A 93 -14.72 4.82 -1.79
C LYS A 93 -15.27 5.81 -2.81
N ASN A 94 -14.60 6.95 -2.95
CA ASN A 94 -15.02 8.01 -3.87
C ASN A 94 -14.18 8.01 -5.15
N ASP A 95 -14.72 8.61 -6.20
CA ASP A 95 -13.98 8.76 -7.46
C ASP A 95 -12.80 9.73 -7.31
N PHE A 96 -11.69 9.39 -7.96
CA PHE A 96 -10.55 10.29 -8.08
C PHE A 96 -10.94 11.54 -8.87
N SER A 97 -10.50 12.71 -8.39
CA SER A 97 -10.72 13.99 -9.07
C SER A 97 -9.41 14.73 -9.30
N ASN A 98 -9.36 15.51 -10.38
CA ASN A 98 -8.21 16.34 -10.76
C ASN A 98 -8.60 17.81 -10.99
N LYS A 99 -9.17 18.44 -9.97
CA LYS A 99 -9.50 19.87 -9.92
C LYS A 99 -8.25 20.76 -9.85
N TRP A 100 -7.16 20.29 -9.26
CA TRP A 100 -5.91 21.07 -9.14
C TRP A 100 -4.99 20.90 -10.35
N GLY A 101 -5.32 19.97 -11.26
CA GLY A 101 -4.60 19.79 -12.51
C GLY A 101 -3.24 19.11 -12.33
N LEU A 102 -3.12 18.23 -11.34
CA LEU A 102 -1.89 17.47 -11.12
C LEU A 102 -1.58 16.54 -12.31
N PRO A 103 -0.28 16.31 -12.61
CA PRO A 103 0.16 15.67 -13.84
C PRO A 103 -0.35 14.24 -14.08
N LEU A 104 -0.61 13.47 -13.02
CA LEU A 104 -1.02 12.07 -13.13
C LEU A 104 -2.53 11.83 -12.98
N GLY A 105 -3.34 12.88 -12.88
CA GLY A 105 -4.79 12.76 -13.03
C GLY A 105 -5.59 12.63 -11.74
N TRP A 106 -5.03 12.93 -10.57
CA TRP A 106 -5.77 13.11 -9.31
C TRP A 106 -5.03 14.04 -8.35
N ASP A 107 -5.76 14.65 -7.41
CA ASP A 107 -5.23 15.74 -6.58
C ASP A 107 -4.70 15.31 -5.20
N VAL A 108 -5.59 14.78 -4.35
CA VAL A 108 -5.41 14.89 -2.90
C VAL A 108 -4.85 13.63 -2.25
N GLN A 109 -4.91 12.48 -2.90
CA GLN A 109 -4.44 11.20 -2.36
C GLN A 109 -2.96 10.95 -2.68
N MET A 110 -2.28 10.25 -1.78
CA MET A 110 -1.12 9.46 -2.11
C MET A 110 -1.16 8.11 -1.39
N PHE A 111 -0.47 7.13 -1.96
CA PHE A 111 -0.44 5.77 -1.44
C PHE A 111 0.99 5.30 -1.26
N ASP A 112 1.24 4.58 -0.17
CA ASP A 112 2.46 3.81 0.01
C ASP A 112 2.14 2.32 0.01
N VAL A 113 3.03 1.50 -0.56
CA VAL A 113 3.02 0.04 -0.35
C VAL A 113 4.37 -0.39 0.16
N TYR A 114 4.46 -0.66 1.46
CA TYR A 114 5.65 -1.21 2.10
C TYR A 114 5.70 -2.71 1.84
N LEU A 115 6.85 -3.19 1.35
CA LEU A 115 7.07 -4.58 0.96
C LEU A 115 8.24 -5.17 1.74
N ASN A 116 8.02 -6.34 2.32
CA ASN A 116 9.03 -7.11 3.03
C ASN A 116 9.30 -8.44 2.30
N PHE A 117 10.54 -8.62 1.89
CA PHE A 117 11.07 -9.84 1.27
C PHE A 117 11.96 -10.62 2.25
N GLY A 118 12.20 -10.07 3.45
CA GLY A 118 12.86 -10.72 4.59
C GLY A 118 14.25 -10.17 4.89
N GLU A 119 14.68 -9.09 4.23
CA GLU A 119 15.94 -8.41 4.60
C GLU A 119 15.75 -7.49 5.82
N ASN A 120 14.52 -7.04 6.08
CA ASN A 120 14.09 -6.18 7.18
C ASN A 120 14.93 -4.89 7.30
N LYS A 121 15.15 -4.21 6.17
CA LYS A 121 16.11 -3.09 6.07
C LYS A 121 15.82 -1.90 6.98
N HIS A 122 14.55 -1.51 7.06
CA HIS A 122 14.12 -0.32 7.77
C HIS A 122 12.92 -0.64 8.64
N LYS A 123 12.84 -0.05 9.83
CA LYS A 123 11.62 -0.03 10.64
C LYS A 123 10.88 1.28 10.48
N HIS A 124 11.57 2.40 10.44
CA HIS A 124 10.94 3.68 10.15
C HIS A 124 10.39 3.67 8.73
N THR A 125 9.15 4.13 8.55
CA THR A 125 8.58 4.39 7.23
C THR A 125 9.24 5.62 6.61
N LEU A 126 8.84 5.99 5.38
CA LEU A 126 9.27 7.25 4.79
C LEU A 126 8.92 8.45 5.67
N GLY A 127 9.67 9.54 5.49
CA GLY A 127 9.44 10.78 6.20
C GLY A 127 8.00 11.26 6.10
N GLY A 128 7.51 11.83 7.20
CA GLY A 128 6.14 12.34 7.32
C GLY A 128 5.08 11.31 7.57
N ARG A 129 5.36 9.99 7.49
CA ARG A 129 4.35 8.97 7.86
C ARG A 129 4.20 8.86 9.38
N ASN A 130 5.30 9.06 10.11
CA ASN A 130 5.42 8.93 11.58
C ASN A 130 4.91 7.57 12.09
N VAL A 131 5.28 6.51 11.36
CA VAL A 131 4.95 5.12 11.68
C VAL A 131 6.23 4.28 11.66
N LYS A 132 6.25 3.21 12.45
CA LYS A 132 7.24 2.13 12.35
C LYS A 132 6.56 0.82 11.97
N ILE A 133 7.26 0.00 11.19
CA ILE A 133 6.84 -1.35 10.84
C ILE A 133 7.65 -2.34 11.66
N ARG A 134 6.98 -3.08 12.53
CA ARG A 134 7.60 -3.95 13.56
C ARG A 134 8.61 -4.94 13.01
N ASP A 135 8.24 -5.63 11.93
CA ASP A 135 9.08 -6.62 11.26
C ASP A 135 10.10 -6.00 10.30
N GLY A 136 10.00 -4.69 10.07
CA GLY A 136 10.74 -3.95 9.05
C GLY A 136 10.23 -4.19 7.63
N TRP A 137 10.79 -3.43 6.69
CA TRP A 137 10.46 -3.44 5.26
C TRP A 137 11.72 -3.25 4.41
N ASP A 138 11.64 -3.63 3.13
CA ASP A 138 12.79 -3.71 2.22
C ASP A 138 12.68 -2.75 1.03
N TYR A 139 11.46 -2.52 0.57
CA TYR A 139 11.12 -1.57 -0.49
C TYR A 139 9.77 -0.90 -0.21
N VAL A 140 9.58 0.31 -0.70
CA VAL A 140 8.30 1.01 -0.65
C VAL A 140 7.94 1.57 -2.02
N LEU A 141 6.76 1.23 -2.51
CA LEU A 141 6.16 1.89 -3.68
C LEU A 141 5.49 3.18 -3.19
N VAL A 142 5.81 4.32 -3.79
CA VAL A 142 5.12 5.60 -3.53
C VAL A 142 4.33 6.00 -4.77
N VAL A 143 3.04 6.24 -4.60
CA VAL A 143 2.12 6.64 -5.67
C VAL A 143 1.46 7.97 -5.30
N ALA A 144 1.77 9.02 -6.03
CA ALA A 144 1.22 10.36 -5.82
C ALA A 144 0.85 10.99 -7.16
N GLY A 145 -0.05 11.98 -7.17
CA GLY A 145 -0.54 12.64 -8.40
C GLY A 145 0.52 13.41 -9.20
N GLU A 146 1.76 13.45 -8.71
CA GLU A 146 2.88 14.22 -9.24
C GLU A 146 3.86 13.41 -10.10
N THR A 147 4.69 14.12 -10.85
CA THR A 147 5.71 13.55 -11.72
C THR A 147 6.79 12.77 -10.95
N LYS A 148 7.37 11.77 -11.61
CA LYS A 148 8.51 11.01 -11.06
C LYS A 148 9.65 11.91 -10.57
N PRO A 149 10.16 12.91 -11.33
CA PRO A 149 11.25 13.75 -10.85
C PRO A 149 10.91 14.53 -9.58
N ARG A 150 9.67 15.03 -9.46
CA ARG A 150 9.20 15.70 -8.23
C ARG A 150 9.21 14.73 -7.07
N MET A 151 8.58 13.58 -7.20
CA MET A 151 8.50 12.59 -6.11
C MET A 151 9.86 12.01 -5.71
N THR A 152 10.75 11.77 -6.68
CA THR A 152 12.14 11.36 -6.39
C THR A 152 12.87 12.41 -5.55
N LYS A 153 12.64 13.70 -5.82
CA LYS A 153 13.22 14.79 -5.01
C LYS A 153 12.66 14.78 -3.59
N GLU A 154 11.35 14.64 -3.42
CA GLU A 154 10.69 14.59 -2.11
C GLU A 154 11.18 13.40 -1.26
N ILE A 155 11.38 12.24 -1.88
CA ILE A 155 11.94 11.07 -1.21
C ILE A 155 13.39 11.38 -0.79
N ASN A 156 14.24 11.80 -1.73
CA ASN A 156 15.67 12.02 -1.49
C ASN A 156 15.99 13.15 -0.50
N ASN A 157 15.07 14.09 -0.29
CA ASN A 157 15.21 15.18 0.67
C ASN A 157 15.00 14.69 2.12
N SER A 158 14.11 13.73 2.34
CA SER A 158 13.80 13.20 3.67
C SER A 158 14.63 11.96 3.99
N LYS A 159 15.96 12.12 4.02
CA LYS A 159 16.91 11.01 4.22
C LYS A 159 16.73 10.29 5.54
N VAL A 160 16.84 11.06 6.62
CA VAL A 160 16.97 10.50 7.96
C VAL A 160 15.65 10.67 8.70
N VAL A 161 15.06 9.54 9.10
CA VAL A 161 13.86 9.49 9.93
C VAL A 161 14.23 9.00 11.32
N LYS A 162 13.66 9.62 12.36
CA LYS A 162 13.91 9.27 13.76
C LYS A 162 12.71 9.61 14.62
N ASP A 163 12.60 8.95 15.76
CA ASP A 163 11.83 9.37 16.93
C ASP A 163 12.77 9.48 18.15
N ASP A 164 12.25 9.68 19.36
CA ASP A 164 13.08 9.84 20.57
C ASP A 164 13.50 8.51 21.21
N ILE A 165 12.93 7.39 20.77
CA ILE A 165 13.16 6.07 21.40
C ILE A 165 14.00 5.12 20.53
N THR A 166 14.05 5.34 19.22
CA THR A 166 14.74 4.47 18.26
C THR A 166 15.81 5.23 17.48
N PRO A 167 16.93 4.57 17.14
CA PRO A 167 17.98 5.21 16.34
C PRO A 167 17.48 5.65 14.99
N ALA A 168 18.05 6.75 14.50
CA ALA A 168 17.70 7.28 13.19
C ALA A 168 18.06 6.30 12.06
N GLU A 169 17.21 6.22 11.03
CA GLU A 169 17.39 5.40 9.84
C GLU A 169 17.47 6.29 8.58
N ASP A 170 18.39 5.97 7.65
CA ASP A 170 18.34 6.50 6.29
C ASP A 170 17.43 5.62 5.43
N VAL A 171 16.28 6.16 5.00
CA VAL A 171 15.21 5.38 4.33
C VAL A 171 15.14 5.61 2.81
N THR A 172 16.09 6.35 2.23
CA THR A 172 15.90 6.93 0.87
C THR A 172 16.27 6.04 -0.30
N GLU A 173 17.12 5.02 -0.10
CA GLU A 173 17.57 4.16 -1.20
C GLU A 173 16.55 3.08 -1.63
N ARG A 174 15.39 3.01 -0.95
CA ARG A 174 14.43 1.89 -1.08
C ARG A 174 13.05 2.29 -1.60
N GLY A 175 12.82 3.59 -1.82
CA GLY A 175 11.62 4.08 -2.49
C GLY A 175 11.65 3.84 -4.00
N PHE A 176 10.55 3.40 -4.58
CA PHE A 176 10.36 3.31 -6.02
C PHE A 176 9.00 3.85 -6.44
N LEU A 177 8.89 4.26 -7.70
CA LEU A 177 7.74 4.95 -8.27
C LEU A 177 7.16 4.12 -9.43
N PRO A 178 5.84 4.19 -9.68
CA PRO A 178 5.22 3.48 -10.78
C PRO A 178 5.67 4.02 -12.13
N ASP A 179 5.81 3.14 -13.12
CA ASP A 179 6.13 3.49 -14.50
C ASP A 179 4.96 4.09 -15.25
N ILE A 180 3.77 3.60 -14.97
CA ILE A 180 2.52 4.08 -15.56
C ILE A 180 1.50 4.15 -14.43
N VAL A 181 0.74 5.24 -14.38
CA VAL A 181 -0.44 5.34 -13.52
C VAL A 181 -1.67 5.61 -14.37
N ARG A 182 -2.78 4.97 -14.01
CA ARG A 182 -4.09 5.19 -14.63
C ARG A 182 -5.14 5.29 -13.54
N THR A 183 -6.05 6.23 -13.68
CA THR A 183 -7.20 6.41 -12.80
C THR A 183 -8.49 6.14 -13.58
N PHE A 184 -9.42 5.43 -12.97
CA PHE A 184 -10.74 5.08 -13.51
C PHE A 184 -11.75 5.18 -12.38
N ASP A 185 -12.58 6.22 -12.39
CA ASP A 185 -13.55 6.48 -11.33
C ASP A 185 -12.86 6.40 -9.95
N ASN A 186 -13.19 5.41 -9.13
CA ASN A 186 -12.60 5.17 -7.80
C ASN A 186 -11.46 4.14 -7.76
N VAL A 187 -10.90 3.76 -8.91
CA VAL A 187 -9.80 2.80 -9.04
C VAL A 187 -8.55 3.47 -9.62
N LEU A 188 -7.43 3.30 -8.95
CA LEU A 188 -6.10 3.69 -9.42
C LEU A 188 -5.28 2.44 -9.68
N ILE A 189 -4.62 2.38 -10.84
CA ILE A 189 -3.71 1.30 -11.23
C ILE A 189 -2.30 1.89 -11.40
N ALA A 190 -1.38 1.46 -10.54
CA ALA A 190 0.03 1.79 -10.59
C ALA A 190 0.80 0.59 -11.16
N THR A 191 1.33 0.71 -12.37
CA THR A 191 2.10 -0.33 -13.05
C THR A 191 3.59 -0.12 -12.84
N VAL A 192 4.29 -1.18 -12.46
CA VAL A 192 5.75 -1.21 -12.25
C VAL A 192 6.33 -2.28 -13.17
N ASN A 193 7.31 -1.92 -13.98
CA ASN A 193 8.04 -2.90 -14.77
C ASN A 193 8.88 -3.80 -13.86
N LYS A 194 8.89 -5.10 -14.16
CA LYS A 194 9.75 -6.05 -13.45
C LYS A 194 11.21 -5.68 -13.65
N THR A 195 11.99 -5.82 -12.60
CA THR A 195 13.44 -5.66 -12.58
C THR A 195 14.05 -6.79 -11.75
N ASP A 196 15.36 -6.92 -11.75
CA ASP A 196 16.07 -7.92 -10.93
C ASP A 196 16.13 -7.53 -9.44
N LYS A 197 15.58 -6.37 -9.04
CA LYS A 197 15.64 -5.87 -7.66
C LYS A 197 14.83 -6.70 -6.69
N PHE A 198 13.64 -7.17 -7.10
CA PHE A 198 12.79 -8.00 -6.26
C PHE A 198 11.85 -8.86 -7.10
N ASN A 199 11.41 -9.97 -6.50
CA ASN A 199 10.41 -10.87 -7.07
C ASN A 199 9.25 -11.03 -6.08
N MET A 200 8.03 -10.72 -6.51
CA MET A 200 6.83 -10.81 -5.67
C MET A 200 6.54 -12.25 -5.20
N ASP A 201 7.03 -13.27 -5.90
CA ASP A 201 7.01 -14.65 -5.41
C ASP A 201 7.76 -14.79 -4.08
N ASN A 202 8.71 -13.92 -3.72
CA ASN A 202 9.46 -13.98 -2.46
C ASN A 202 8.85 -13.14 -1.34
N LEU A 203 7.78 -12.38 -1.61
CA LEU A 203 7.16 -11.48 -0.65
C LEU A 203 6.72 -12.24 0.61
N LYS A 204 7.06 -11.67 1.78
CA LYS A 204 6.76 -12.21 3.12
C LYS A 204 5.64 -11.45 3.79
N GLY A 205 5.58 -10.15 3.56
CA GLY A 205 4.49 -9.31 4.04
C GLY A 205 4.47 -7.95 3.35
N TYR A 206 3.35 -7.27 3.48
CA TYR A 206 3.14 -5.95 2.91
C TYR A 206 2.19 -5.13 3.78
N GLN A 207 2.19 -3.82 3.60
CA GLN A 207 1.16 -2.95 4.14
C GLN A 207 0.93 -1.78 3.18
N VAL A 208 -0.32 -1.32 3.10
CA VAL A 208 -0.75 -0.22 2.22
C VAL A 208 -1.20 0.94 3.09
N PHE A 209 -0.71 2.14 2.80
CA PHE A 209 -1.14 3.36 3.46
C PHE A 209 -1.88 4.25 2.47
N VAL A 210 -2.88 4.97 2.95
CA VAL A 210 -3.48 6.12 2.28
C VAL A 210 -3.15 7.38 3.07
N LEU A 211 -2.64 8.39 2.38
CA LEU A 211 -2.29 9.68 2.96
C LEU A 211 -2.87 10.83 2.13
N GLY A 212 -2.94 12.00 2.75
CA GLY A 212 -3.08 13.26 2.02
C GLY A 212 -1.78 13.62 1.32
N SER A 213 -1.86 14.05 0.06
CA SER A 213 -0.77 14.70 -0.66
C SER A 213 -0.74 16.20 -0.30
N ASP A 214 0.45 16.78 -0.22
CA ASP A 214 0.65 18.21 -0.03
C ASP A 214 1.85 18.74 -0.85
N GLY A 215 1.53 19.56 -1.85
CA GLY A 215 2.53 20.24 -2.69
C GLY A 215 3.46 21.19 -1.93
N TYR A 216 3.07 21.59 -0.72
CA TYR A 216 3.80 22.49 0.18
C TYR A 216 4.22 21.77 1.47
N ALA A 217 4.32 20.44 1.44
CA ALA A 217 4.81 19.66 2.56
C ALA A 217 6.19 20.15 3.05
N MET A 218 6.45 19.94 4.34
CA MET A 218 7.77 20.13 4.92
C MET A 218 8.77 19.17 4.26
N GLU A 219 10.05 19.55 4.19
CA GLU A 219 11.10 18.73 3.55
C GLU A 219 11.21 17.31 4.13
N THR A 220 10.85 17.15 5.41
CA THR A 220 10.86 15.87 6.13
C THR A 220 9.60 15.03 5.94
N HIS A 221 8.63 15.50 5.16
CA HIS A 221 7.30 14.88 5.06
C HIS A 221 7.05 14.16 3.73
N THR A 222 8.01 14.15 2.81
CA THR A 222 7.93 13.38 1.55
C THR A 222 6.55 13.51 0.89
N PHE A 223 6.13 14.75 0.63
CA PHE A 223 4.85 15.11 0.02
C PHE A 223 3.58 14.77 0.81
N SER A 224 3.68 14.27 2.06
CA SER A 224 2.49 13.99 2.86
C SER A 224 1.95 15.26 3.55
N ARG A 225 0.64 15.35 3.58
CA ARG A 225 -0.13 16.35 4.31
C ARG A 225 -0.07 16.07 5.80
N LEU A 226 0.09 17.13 6.58
CA LEU A 226 0.11 17.07 8.03
C LEU A 226 -1.28 16.81 8.62
N VAL A 227 -1.27 16.11 9.75
CA VAL A 227 -2.32 16.11 10.77
C VAL A 227 -1.89 17.09 11.85
N ILE A 228 -2.83 17.90 12.34
CA ILE A 228 -2.59 18.88 13.40
C ILE A 228 -3.61 18.72 14.54
N GLU A 229 -3.50 19.52 15.59
CA GLU A 229 -4.43 19.43 16.73
C GLU A 229 -5.83 19.96 16.38
N GLN A 230 -5.90 21.18 15.82
CA GLN A 230 -7.14 21.92 15.61
C GLN A 230 -7.62 21.83 14.17
N GLU A 231 -8.94 21.98 13.94
CA GLU A 231 -9.51 21.97 12.60
C GLU A 231 -8.86 23.01 11.67
N ASP A 232 -8.60 22.61 10.42
CA ASP A 232 -8.01 23.47 9.40
C ASP A 232 -8.70 23.27 8.06
N ILE A 233 -8.53 24.25 7.17
CA ILE A 233 -9.11 24.21 5.83
C ILE A 233 -8.29 23.32 4.87
N TRP A 234 -7.01 23.10 5.15
CA TRP A 234 -6.10 22.34 4.30
C TRP A 234 -5.51 21.12 4.98
N LYS A 235 -5.37 21.09 6.30
CA LYS A 235 -4.74 19.97 7.03
C LYS A 235 -5.79 19.08 7.68
N PHE A 236 -5.42 17.81 7.85
CA PHE A 236 -6.18 16.93 8.73
C PHE A 236 -6.02 17.41 10.17
N SER A 237 -6.97 17.11 11.03
CA SER A 237 -6.92 17.48 12.44
C SER A 237 -7.29 16.32 13.36
N GLY A 238 -7.27 16.52 14.68
CA GLY A 238 -7.55 15.46 15.68
C GLY A 238 -6.32 14.65 16.09
N GLY A 239 -5.13 15.07 15.67
CA GLY A 239 -3.84 14.60 16.15
C GLY A 239 -3.24 15.58 17.16
N SER A 240 -2.00 16.02 16.93
CA SER A 240 -1.37 17.06 17.74
C SER A 240 -0.53 18.01 16.89
N ASP A 241 -0.11 19.14 17.48
CA ASP A 241 0.86 20.05 16.83
C ASP A 241 2.33 19.61 17.06
N TYR A 242 2.55 18.43 17.65
CA TYR A 242 3.86 17.81 17.81
C TYR A 242 4.16 16.88 16.62
N GLN A 243 5.10 15.94 16.75
CA GLN A 243 5.61 15.17 15.60
C GLN A 243 5.43 13.65 15.73
N GLY A 244 4.78 13.18 16.80
CA GLY A 244 4.64 11.75 17.09
C GLY A 244 3.42 11.09 16.47
N ASP A 245 2.35 11.84 16.20
CA ASP A 245 1.14 11.31 15.58
C ASP A 245 1.37 10.95 14.11
N PRO A 246 0.79 9.83 13.64
CA PRO A 246 0.93 9.39 12.25
C PRO A 246 0.20 10.33 11.30
N ASN A 247 0.82 10.76 10.19
CA ASN A 247 0.08 11.47 9.13
C ASN A 247 -0.60 10.50 8.13
N VAL A 248 -0.89 9.28 8.57
CA VAL A 248 -1.55 8.23 7.80
C VAL A 248 -3.05 8.28 8.12
N ILE A 249 -3.87 8.41 7.09
CA ILE A 249 -5.32 8.56 7.23
C ILE A 249 -6.00 7.20 7.27
N ASP A 250 -5.43 6.23 6.55
CA ASP A 250 -5.94 4.88 6.46
C ASP A 250 -4.81 3.89 6.18
N ILE A 251 -4.91 2.67 6.72
CA ILE A 251 -4.06 1.53 6.37
C ILE A 251 -4.93 0.32 6.04
N LEU A 252 -4.47 -0.52 5.10
CA LEU A 252 -5.19 -1.75 4.79
C LEU A 252 -5.31 -2.63 6.04
N GLY A 253 -6.55 -2.90 6.44
CA GLY A 253 -6.92 -3.68 7.61
C GLY A 253 -7.61 -2.84 8.67
N ASP A 254 -7.01 -2.78 9.87
CA ASP A 254 -7.58 -2.10 11.03
C ASP A 254 -6.61 -1.00 11.48
N ASN A 255 -7.14 0.24 11.50
CA ASN A 255 -6.40 1.44 11.84
C ASN A 255 -6.12 1.60 13.34
N SER A 256 -6.68 0.76 14.22
CA SER A 256 -6.47 0.83 15.68
C SER A 256 -4.99 0.78 16.09
N SER A 257 -4.16 0.10 15.29
CA SER A 257 -2.72 0.05 15.52
C SER A 257 -2.01 1.38 15.33
N LEU A 258 -2.63 2.37 14.67
CA LEU A 258 -2.08 3.71 14.52
C LEU A 258 -2.13 4.53 15.82
N GLY A 259 -2.94 4.15 16.82
CA GLY A 259 -3.15 4.96 18.03
C GLY A 259 -2.08 4.85 19.12
N ASN A 260 -1.09 3.95 18.98
CA ASN A 260 -0.09 3.69 20.02
C ASN A 260 1.18 4.55 19.86
N TYR A 261 1.02 5.87 19.75
CA TYR A 261 2.12 6.83 19.65
C TYR A 261 2.22 7.73 20.89
N ILE A 262 3.33 8.46 21.04
CA ILE A 262 3.45 9.57 21.98
C ILE A 262 3.81 10.82 21.18
N SER A 263 2.93 11.82 21.24
CA SER A 263 3.13 13.10 20.56
C SER A 263 2.95 14.23 21.57
N THR A 264 4.06 14.66 22.18
CA THR A 264 4.08 15.68 23.23
C THR A 264 5.27 16.60 23.02
N ARG A 265 5.30 17.72 23.74
CA ARG A 265 6.42 18.68 23.70
C ARG A 265 7.78 18.05 23.98
N ASP A 266 7.82 17.11 24.91
CA ASP A 266 9.05 16.57 25.47
C ASP A 266 9.38 15.16 24.94
N ARG A 267 8.47 14.56 24.19
CA ARG A 267 8.61 13.18 23.69
C ARG A 267 7.82 12.94 22.41
N THR A 268 8.53 12.42 21.42
CA THR A 268 8.05 11.90 20.14
C THR A 268 8.34 10.41 20.07
N GLU A 269 7.31 9.59 19.92
CA GLU A 269 7.43 8.14 19.71
C GLU A 269 6.41 7.71 18.67
N TYR A 270 6.88 7.11 17.58
CA TYR A 270 6.00 6.65 16.51
C TYR A 270 5.35 5.33 16.89
N THR A 271 4.09 5.18 16.46
CA THR A 271 3.37 3.91 16.59
C THR A 271 4.03 2.79 15.77
N GLU A 272 3.92 1.55 16.26
CA GLU A 272 4.41 0.36 15.58
C GLU A 272 3.29 -0.55 15.08
N ILE A 273 3.19 -0.66 13.76
CA ILE A 273 2.19 -1.51 13.10
C ILE A 273 2.81 -2.82 12.59
N ASN A 274 1.94 -3.77 12.21
CA ASN A 274 2.35 -5.02 11.59
C ASN A 274 2.16 -4.97 10.07
N LEU A 275 2.97 -5.76 9.37
CA LEU A 275 2.68 -6.12 7.98
C LEU A 275 1.60 -7.20 7.92
N ILE A 276 0.78 -7.14 6.89
CA ILE A 276 -0.08 -8.25 6.46
C ILE A 276 0.83 -9.34 5.90
N LYS A 277 0.76 -10.53 6.48
CA LYS A 277 1.61 -11.67 6.08
C LYS A 277 1.07 -12.36 4.84
N ILE A 278 1.95 -12.68 3.90
CA ILE A 278 1.63 -13.53 2.76
C ILE A 278 1.56 -14.98 3.22
N LYS A 279 0.36 -15.56 3.18
CA LYS A 279 0.15 -17.00 3.41
C LYS A 279 0.43 -17.71 2.08
N LYS A 280 1.54 -18.46 2.01
CA LYS A 280 1.85 -19.32 0.87
C LYS A 280 1.32 -20.73 1.12
#